data_AF-A0A7C7NBZ2-F1
#
_entry.id   AF-A0A7C7NBZ2-F1
#
_cell.length_a   1.000
_cell.length_b   1.000
_cell.length_c   1.000
_cell.angle_alpha   90.00
_cell.angle_beta   90.00
_cell.angle_gamma   90.00
#
_symmetry.space_group_name_H-M   'P 1'
#
loop_
_entity.id
_entity.type
_entity.pdbx_description
1 polymer ?
#
loop_
_entity_poly.entity_id
_entity_poly.type
_entity_poly.pdbx_seq_one_letter_code
_entity_poly.pdbx_strand_id
1 'polypeptide(L)' 'MKVTALIPDKLIHDVTTYAQGKNLTESITIALDDWVKLKHIMALNKELQTNPLDFDPDYSAAKARAVNRRR' A
#
# COMPACT_ATOMS: atom_id res chain seq x y z
N MET A 1 16.47 3.43 -16.49
CA MET A 1 15.85 3.78 -17.79
C MET A 1 15.49 5.26 -17.77
N LYS A 2 15.78 6.02 -18.83
CA LYS A 2 15.37 7.44 -18.94
C LYS A 2 14.00 7.49 -19.59
N VAL A 3 13.06 8.21 -18.98
CA VAL A 3 11.69 8.39 -19.47
C VAL A 3 11.43 9.88 -19.65
N THR A 4 10.69 10.25 -20.70
CA THR A 4 10.25 11.63 -20.96
C THR A 4 8.74 11.64 -21.08
N ALA A 5 8.08 12.53 -20.33
CA ALA A 5 6.63 12.64 -20.28
C ALA A 5 6.23 14.12 -20.20
N LEU A 6 5.07 14.45 -20.75
CA LEU A 6 4.43 15.75 -20.59
C LEU A 6 3.52 15.68 -19.37
N ILE A 7 3.83 16.46 -18.33
CA ILE A 7 3.10 16.46 -17.06
C ILE A 7 2.75 17.91 -16.70
N PRO A 8 1.52 18.21 -16.23
CA PRO A 8 1.17 19.55 -15.79
C PRO A 8 2.03 20.05 -14.63
N ASP A 9 2.50 21.29 -14.72
CA ASP A 9 3.37 21.92 -13.70
C ASP A 9 2.76 21.91 -12.31
N LYS A 10 1.44 22.13 -12.21
CA LYS A 10 0.72 22.08 -10.94
C LYS A 10 0.86 20.71 -10.26
N LEU A 11 0.73 19.63 -11.04
CA LEU A 11 0.85 18.27 -10.50
C LEU A 11 2.30 18.00 -10.05
N ILE A 12 3.29 18.49 -10.80
CA ILE A 12 4.70 18.40 -10.41
C ILE A 12 4.94 19.13 -9.10
N HIS A 13 4.39 20.34 -8.94
CA HIS A 13 4.47 21.10 -7.69
C HIS A 13 3.85 20.33 -6.52
N ASP A 14 2.63 19.82 -6.67
CA ASP A 14 1.95 19.05 -5.63
C ASP A 14 2.76 17.79 -5.25
N VAL A 15 3.20 17.01 -6.24
CA VAL A 15 4.00 15.79 -6.02
C VAL A 15 5.30 16.10 -5.29
N THR A 16 6.03 17.14 -5.71
CA THR A 16 7.27 17.53 -5.02
C THR A 16 7.04 18.01 -3.59
N THR A 17 5.92 18.69 -3.33
CA THR A 17 5.55 19.21 -2.01
C THR A 17 5.17 18.09 -1.06
N TYR A 18 4.37 17.12 -1.51
CA TYR A 18 3.83 16.06 -0.66
C TYR A 18 4.76 14.86 -0.51
N ALA A 19 5.47 14.45 -1.57
CA ALA A 19 6.33 13.27 -1.52
C ALA A 19 7.67 13.51 -0.81
N GLN A 20 8.09 14.77 -0.64
CA GLN A 20 9.31 15.19 0.08
C GLN A 20 10.60 14.48 -0.38
N GLY A 21 10.66 14.04 -1.64
CA GLY A 21 11.89 13.52 -2.23
C GLY A 21 12.97 14.60 -2.39
N LYS A 22 14.24 14.20 -2.41
CA LYS A 22 15.38 15.14 -2.52
C LYS A 22 15.43 15.80 -3.90
N ASN A 23 14.78 15.21 -4.89
CA ASN A 23 14.66 15.74 -6.25
C ASN A 23 13.34 15.27 -6.89
N LEU A 24 13.01 15.84 -8.05
CA LEU A 24 11.79 15.54 -8.79
C LEU A 24 11.62 14.04 -9.07
N THR A 25 12.69 13.36 -9.51
CA THR A 25 12.64 11.93 -9.84
C THR A 25 12.29 11.09 -8.62
N GLU A 26 12.90 11.38 -7.46
CA GLU A 26 12.61 10.69 -6.21
C GLU A 26 11.18 10.96 -5.75
N SER A 27 10.72 12.21 -5.79
CA SER A 27 9.33 12.56 -5.45
C SER A 27 8.31 11.85 -6.33
N ILE A 28 8.54 11.77 -7.64
CA ILE A 28 7.67 11.02 -8.56
C ILE A 28 7.74 9.52 -8.26
N THR A 29 8.93 8.98 -7.96
CA THR A 29 9.10 7.55 -7.65
C THR A 29 8.32 7.16 -6.40
N ILE A 30 8.42 7.96 -5.33
CA ILE A 30 7.66 7.76 -4.09
C ILE A 30 6.16 7.82 -4.37
N ALA A 31 5.70 8.86 -5.06
CA ALA A 31 4.28 9.04 -5.36
C ALA A 31 3.69 7.90 -6.20
N LEU A 32 4.44 7.38 -7.17
CA LEU A 32 4.01 6.25 -7.99
C LEU A 32 3.99 4.94 -7.19
N ASP A 33 5.01 4.68 -6.37
CA ASP A 33 5.07 3.48 -5.53
C ASP A 33 3.90 3.46 -4.53
N ASP A 34 3.61 4.59 -3.88
CA ASP A 34 2.48 4.71 -2.97
C ASP A 34 1.14 4.56 -3.68
N TRP A 35 1.00 5.08 -4.90
CA TRP A 35 -0.19 4.85 -5.71
C TRP A 35 -0.39 3.36 -6.04
N VAL A 36 0.69 2.64 -6.40
CA VAL A 36 0.61 1.20 -6.66
C VAL A 36 0.22 0.42 -5.40
N LYS A 37 0.84 0.72 -4.24
CA LYS A 37 0.46 0.11 -2.96
C LYS A 37 -1.02 0.35 -2.64
N LEU A 38 -1.51 1.56 -2.87
CA LEU A 38 -2.92 1.89 -2.68
C LEU A 38 -3.81 1.03 -3.59
N LYS A 39 -3.43 0.79 -4.85
CA LYS A 39 -4.17 -0.12 -5.74
C LYS A 39 -4.20 -1.56 -5.23
N HIS A 40 -3.11 -2.06 -4.66
CA HIS A 40 -3.09 -3.38 -4.02
C HIS A 40 -4.05 -3.45 -2.83
N ILE A 41 -4.07 -2.44 -1.96
CA ILE A 41 -5.00 -2.37 -0.82
C ILE A 41 -6.45 -2.33 -1.30
N MET A 42 -6.76 -1.52 -2.33
CA MET A 42 -8.10 -1.46 -2.90
C MET A 42 -8.55 -2.80 -3.49
N ALA A 43 -7.64 -3.52 -4.17
CA ALA A 43 -7.91 -4.84 -4.71
C ALA A 43 -8.20 -5.85 -3.59
N LEU A 44 -7.37 -5.87 -2.54
CA LEU A 44 -7.57 -6.72 -1.37
C LEU A 44 -8.90 -6.42 -0.68
N ASN A 45 -9.23 -5.14 -0.47
CA ASN A 45 -10.50 -4.76 0.16
C ASN A 45 -11.71 -5.24 -0.66
N LYS A 46 -11.61 -5.21 -2.00
CA LYS A 46 -12.66 -5.74 -2.88
C LYS A 46 -12.81 -7.26 -2.73
N GLU A 47 -11.70 -7.99 -2.60
CA GLU A 47 -11.72 -9.43 -2.33
C GLU A 47 -12.36 -9.74 -0.98
N LEU A 48 -11.97 -9.01 0.07
CA LEU A 48 -12.51 -9.16 1.42
C LEU A 48 -14.00 -8.82 1.53
N GLN A 49 -14.52 -7.93 0.68
CA GLN A 49 -15.97 -7.68 0.62
C GLN A 49 -16.74 -8.88 0.06
N THR A 50 -16.13 -9.64 -0.87
CA THR A 50 -16.76 -10.84 -1.45
C THR A 50 -16.55 -12.08 -0.60
N ASN A 51 -15.41 -12.18 0.07
CA ASN A 51 -15.02 -13.30 0.91
C ASN A 51 -14.38 -12.75 2.19
N PRO A 52 -15.17 -12.39 3.21
CA PRO A 52 -14.64 -11.83 4.43
C PRO A 52 -13.76 -12.85 5.15
N LEU A 53 -12.75 -12.33 5.85
CA LEU A 53 -11.95 -13.16 6.74
C LEU A 53 -12.75 -13.45 7.99
N ASP A 54 -13.04 -14.73 8.21
CA ASP A 54 -13.64 -15.20 9.44
C ASP A 54 -12.55 -15.71 10.39
N PHE A 55 -12.76 -15.48 11.68
CA PHE A 55 -11.99 -16.19 12.69
C PHE A 55 -12.37 -17.67 12.66
N ASP A 56 -11.42 -18.53 13.02
CA ASP A 56 -11.71 -19.94 13.30
C ASP A 56 -12.93 -20.01 14.25
N PRO A 57 -13.98 -20.79 13.91
CA PRO A 57 -15.18 -20.89 14.74
C PRO A 57 -14.88 -21.29 16.20
N ASP A 58 -13.78 -22.02 16.41
CA ASP A 58 -13.30 -22.45 17.71
C ASP A 58 -12.17 -21.56 18.25
N TYR A 59 -12.10 -20.30 17.81
CA TYR A 59 -11.10 -19.36 18.26
C TYR A 59 -11.11 -19.25 19.79
N SER A 60 -9.94 -19.47 20.40
CA SER A 60 -9.75 -19.26 21.84
C SER A 60 -8.36 -18.75 22.14
N ALA A 61 -8.26 -17.95 23.20
CA ALA A 61 -6.97 -17.45 23.69
C ALA A 61 -6.02 -18.60 24.10
N ALA A 62 -6.54 -19.78 24.46
CA ALA A 62 -5.74 -20.97 24.74
C ALA A 62 -5.11 -21.54 23.45
N LYS A 63 -5.88 -21.71 22.37
CA LYS A 63 -5.37 -22.16 21.06
C LYS A 63 -4.35 -21.18 20.48
N ALA A 64 -4.64 -19.87 20.51
CA ALA A 64 -3.73 -18.85 20.01
C ALA A 64 -2.37 -18.86 20.75
N ARG A 65 -2.38 -19.00 22.08
CA ARG A 65 -1.15 -19.13 22.88
C ARG A 65 -0.40 -20.42 22.59
N ALA A 66 -1.09 -21.54 22.35
CA ALA A 66 -0.46 -22.80 22.02
C ALA A 66 0.29 -22.74 20.67
N VAL A 67 -0.31 -22.09 19.65
CA VAL A 67 0.35 -21.86 18.35
C VAL A 67 1.59 -20.97 18.51
N ASN A 68 1.47 -19.84 19.21
CA ASN A 68 2.58 -18.90 19.39
C ASN A 68 3.76 -19.49 20.20
N ARG A 69 3.51 -20.48 21.06
CA ARG A 69 4.54 -21.17 21.85
C ARG A 69 5.24 -22.31 21.11
N ARG A 70 4.72 -22.76 19.97
CA ARG A 70 5.32 -23.82 19.14
C ARG A 70 6.36 -23.31 18.14
N ARG A 71 6.52 -21.99 18.05
CA ARG A 71 7.49 -21.31 17.20
C ARG A 71 8.70 -20.93 18.03
#